data_AF-A0A336N8E5-F1
#
_entry.id   AF-A0A336N8E5-F1
#
_cell.length_a   1.000
_cell.length_b   1.000
_cell.length_c   1.000
_cell.angle_alpha   90.00
_cell.angle_beta   90.00
_cell.angle_gamma   90.00
#
_symmetry.space_group_name_H-M   'P 1'
#
loop_
_entity.id
_entity.type
_entity.pdbx_description
1 polymer ?
#
loop_
_entity_poly.entity_id
_entity_poly.type
_entity_poly.pdbx_seq_one_letter_code
_entity_poly.pdbx_strand_id
1 'polypeptide(L)'
;MDAFKVGYEVSEAEEFEEENGSVLFCCDIISEVELKPSIIDAQQKELLPLVEKYQGSYDGWGTYFEDPNADDDEYGGDSEFFDEDDALDDDD
;
A
#
# COMPACT_ATOMS: atom_id res chain seq x y z
N MET A 1 5.25 -4.20 -10.68
CA MET A 1 6.48 -3.73 -11.39
C MET A 1 6.31 -2.45 -12.19
N ASP A 2 5.17 -2.17 -12.84
CA ASP A 2 5.02 -0.91 -13.60
C ASP A 2 4.71 0.29 -12.68
N ALA A 3 3.96 0.13 -11.58
CA ALA A 3 3.75 1.20 -10.58
C ALA A 3 5.07 1.65 -9.90
N PHE A 4 5.95 0.69 -9.56
CA PHE A 4 7.29 0.97 -9.05
C PHE A 4 8.15 1.82 -9.99
N LYS A 5 7.97 1.68 -11.32
CA LYS A 5 8.69 2.50 -12.30
C LYS A 5 8.16 3.93 -12.43
N VAL A 6 6.95 4.18 -11.93
CA VAL A 6 6.32 5.52 -11.91
C VAL A 6 6.62 6.24 -10.59
N GLY A 7 7.37 5.61 -9.67
CA GLY A 7 7.80 6.21 -8.40
C GLY A 7 6.83 5.96 -7.23
N TYR A 8 5.90 5.02 -7.39
CA TYR A 8 5.09 4.53 -6.28
C TYR A 8 5.84 3.42 -5.54
N GLU A 9 5.75 3.42 -4.22
CA GLU A 9 6.14 2.27 -3.42
C GLU A 9 5.05 1.20 -3.54
N VAL A 10 5.45 -0.06 -3.60
CA VAL A 10 4.51 -1.19 -3.69
C VAL A 10 4.89 -2.14 -2.58
N SER A 11 3.95 -2.45 -1.69
CA SER A 11 4.17 -3.40 -0.60
C SER A 11 4.36 -4.83 -1.16
N GLU A 12 4.85 -5.73 -0.31
CA GLU A 12 4.90 -7.14 -0.65
C GLU A 12 3.50 -7.69 -0.89
N ALA A 13 3.39 -8.66 -1.80
CA ALA A 13 2.09 -9.22 -2.15
C ALA A 13 1.63 -10.21 -1.08
N GLU A 14 0.51 -9.93 -0.43
CA GLU A 14 -0.11 -10.80 0.57
C GLU A 14 -1.08 -11.79 -0.08
N GLU A 15 -1.06 -13.04 0.42
CA GLU A 15 -1.96 -14.10 0.00
C GLU A 15 -3.29 -14.01 0.75
N PHE A 16 -4.37 -13.80 0.01
CA PHE A 16 -5.73 -13.78 0.53
C PHE A 16 -6.53 -14.95 -0.05
N GLU A 17 -7.02 -15.83 0.81
CA GLU A 17 -7.85 -16.96 0.39
C GLU A 17 -9.34 -16.56 0.40
N GLU A 18 -9.97 -16.60 -0.77
CA GLU A 18 -11.41 -16.35 -0.89
C GLU A 18 -12.22 -17.52 -0.30
N GLU A 19 -13.49 -17.28 0.05
CA GLU A 19 -14.43 -18.32 0.54
C GLU A 19 -14.63 -19.50 -0.44
N ASN A 20 -14.17 -19.35 -1.69
CA ASN A 20 -14.22 -20.38 -2.73
C ASN A 20 -12.94 -21.27 -2.77
N GLY A 21 -11.93 -20.98 -1.95
CA GLY A 21 -10.63 -21.69 -1.91
C GLY A 21 -9.61 -21.23 -2.97
N SER A 22 -9.82 -20.07 -3.61
CA SER A 22 -8.87 -19.46 -4.54
C SER A 22 -7.97 -18.48 -3.79
N VAL A 23 -6.67 -18.54 -4.08
CA VAL A 23 -5.68 -17.61 -3.52
C VAL A 23 -5.56 -16.40 -4.44
N LEU A 24 -5.85 -15.23 -3.89
CA LEU A 24 -5.62 -13.92 -4.47
C LEU A 24 -4.33 -13.32 -3.89
N PHE A 25 -3.64 -12.51 -4.69
CA PHE A 25 -2.50 -11.74 -4.22
C PHE A 25 -2.89 -10.27 -4.20
N CYS A 26 -2.85 -9.67 -3.03
CA CYS A 26 -3.15 -8.25 -2.80
C CYS A 26 -1.84 -7.51 -2.54
N CYS A 27 -1.70 -6.29 -3.06
CA CYS A 27 -0.57 -5.43 -2.76
C CYS A 27 -1.04 -3.99 -2.70
N ASP A 28 -0.45 -3.22 -1.80
CA ASP A 28 -0.74 -1.81 -1.62
C ASP A 28 0.22 -0.97 -2.45
N ILE A 29 -0.30 0.15 -2.94
CA ILE A 29 0.47 1.14 -3.70
C ILE A 29 0.50 2.42 -2.86
N ILE A 30 1.68 2.77 -2.37
CA ILE A 30 1.90 3.84 -1.41
C ILE A 30 2.64 5.00 -2.10
N SER A 31 2.28 6.23 -1.75
CA SER A 31 2.92 7.44 -2.24
C SER A 31 2.77 8.58 -1.24
N GLU A 32 3.90 9.19 -0.86
CA GLU A 32 3.93 10.39 -0.02
C GLU A 32 3.70 11.65 -0.88
N VAL A 33 2.51 12.23 -0.78
CA VAL A 33 2.13 13.44 -1.50
C VAL A 33 1.21 14.32 -0.65
N GLU A 34 1.16 15.61 -0.96
CA GLU A 34 0.17 16.51 -0.34
C GLU A 34 -1.26 16.00 -0.56
N LEU A 35 -2.08 16.00 0.49
CA LEU A 35 -3.48 15.60 0.44
C LEU A 35 -4.33 16.62 -0.36
N LYS A 36 -4.24 16.55 -1.68
CA LYS A 36 -4.97 17.40 -2.63
C LYS A 36 -5.83 16.54 -3.55
N PRO A 37 -7.12 16.88 -3.73
CA PRO A 37 -8.02 16.10 -4.58
C PRO A 37 -7.50 15.99 -6.02
N SER A 38 -6.88 17.06 -6.54
CA SER A 38 -6.30 17.05 -7.89
C SER A 38 -5.15 16.05 -8.07
N ILE A 39 -4.40 15.76 -7.00
CA ILE A 39 -3.29 14.79 -7.03
C ILE A 39 -3.87 13.38 -7.00
N ILE A 40 -4.78 13.10 -6.06
CA ILE A 40 -5.44 11.79 -5.93
C ILE A 40 -6.18 11.44 -7.25
N ASP A 41 -6.91 12.38 -7.83
CA ASP A 41 -7.59 12.19 -9.12
C ASP A 41 -6.61 11.84 -10.26
N ALA A 42 -5.39 12.39 -10.22
CA ALA A 42 -4.36 12.08 -11.20
C ALA A 42 -3.80 10.67 -10.98
N GLN A 43 -3.47 10.31 -9.75
CA GLN A 43 -2.97 8.98 -9.39
C GLN A 43 -3.98 7.89 -9.76
N GLN A 44 -5.27 8.09 -9.46
CA GLN A 44 -6.33 7.15 -9.84
C GLN A 44 -6.42 6.98 -11.37
N LYS A 45 -6.31 8.06 -12.15
CA LYS A 45 -6.33 7.98 -13.62
C LYS A 45 -5.13 7.21 -14.20
N GLU A 46 -4.00 7.20 -13.50
CA GLU A 46 -2.83 6.42 -13.88
C GLU A 46 -2.93 4.96 -13.44
N LEU A 47 -3.44 4.70 -12.24
CA LEU A 47 -3.51 3.37 -11.63
C LEU A 47 -4.65 2.51 -12.16
N LEU A 48 -5.85 3.07 -12.33
CA LEU A 48 -7.02 2.32 -12.84
C LEU A 48 -6.74 1.54 -14.14
N PRO A 49 -6.15 2.14 -15.20
CA PRO A 49 -5.86 1.38 -16.43
C PRO A 49 -4.76 0.33 -16.24
N LEU A 50 -3.84 0.51 -15.28
CA LEU A 50 -2.86 -0.51 -14.92
C LEU A 50 -3.55 -1.70 -14.25
N VAL A 51 -4.44 -1.44 -13.30
CA VAL A 51 -5.24 -2.47 -12.62
C VAL A 51 -6.08 -3.27 -13.63
N GLU A 52 -6.78 -2.59 -14.53
CA GLU A 52 -7.55 -3.25 -15.61
C GLU A 52 -6.67 -4.10 -16.53
N LYS A 53 -5.49 -3.61 -16.91
CA LYS A 53 -4.53 -4.34 -17.78
C LYS A 53 -4.07 -5.65 -17.14
N TYR A 54 -3.87 -5.68 -15.82
CA TYR A 54 -3.46 -6.86 -15.08
C TYR A 54 -4.62 -7.70 -14.56
N GLN A 55 -5.87 -7.35 -14.91
CA GLN A 55 -7.08 -8.01 -14.43
C GLN A 55 -7.20 -8.03 -12.90
N GLY A 56 -6.59 -7.03 -12.23
CA GLY A 56 -6.73 -6.84 -10.79
C GLY A 56 -8.04 -6.15 -10.44
N SER A 57 -8.45 -6.26 -9.19
CA SER A 57 -9.53 -5.47 -8.60
C SER A 57 -8.95 -4.25 -7.88
N TYR A 58 -9.53 -3.08 -8.12
CA TYR A 58 -9.23 -1.88 -7.33
C TYR A 58 -10.21 -1.80 -6.16
N ASP A 59 -9.71 -2.00 -4.94
CA ASP A 59 -10.52 -2.00 -3.72
C ASP A 59 -10.81 -0.56 -3.22
N GLY A 60 -9.83 0.35 -3.31
CA GLY A 60 -10.01 1.74 -2.94
C GLY A 60 -8.71 2.53 -2.79
N TRP A 61 -8.83 3.74 -2.25
CA TRP A 61 -7.68 4.50 -1.75
C TRP A 61 -7.98 5.02 -0.35
N GLY A 62 -6.92 5.26 0.42
CA GLY A 62 -6.97 5.88 1.74
C GLY A 62 -5.78 6.82 1.93
N THR A 63 -5.78 7.54 3.04
CA THR A 63 -4.64 8.33 3.52
C THR A 63 -4.49 8.08 5.01
N TYR A 64 -3.27 8.18 5.51
CA TYR A 64 -3.03 8.25 6.95
C TYR A 64 -3.41 9.63 7.47
N PHE A 65 -3.91 9.70 8.71
CA PHE A 65 -4.17 10.94 9.41
C PHE A 65 -3.02 11.20 10.37
N GLU A 66 -2.22 12.22 10.09
CA GLU A 66 -1.21 12.71 11.03
C GLU A 66 -1.87 13.70 11.99
N ASP A 67 -1.85 13.40 13.29
CA ASP A 67 -2.36 14.33 14.31
C ASP A 67 -1.41 15.54 14.40
N PRO A 68 -1.89 16.76 14.12
CA PRO A 68 -1.05 17.97 14.19
C PRO A 68 -0.55 18.31 15.60
N ASN A 69 -1.03 17.61 16.64
CA ASN A 69 -0.58 17.74 18.02
C ASN A 69 0.20 16.52 18.53
N ALA A 70 0.44 15.51 17.69
CA ALA A 70 1.40 14.46 18.03
C ALA A 70 2.79 15.11 18.08
N ASP A 71 3.55 14.82 19.14
CA ASP A 71 4.97 15.15 19.14
C ASP A 71 5.63 14.39 17.97
N ASP A 72 6.47 15.09 17.19
CA ASP A 72 7.17 14.61 15.99
C ASP A 72 7.93 13.27 16.23
N ASP A 73 8.15 12.93 17.49
CA ASP A 73 8.88 11.75 17.95
C ASP A 73 8.00 10.51 18.21
N GLU A 74 6.66 10.61 18.16
CA GLU A 74 5.77 9.47 18.45
C GLU A 74 5.50 8.59 17.21
N TYR A 75 5.62 9.16 16.00
CA TYR A 75 5.45 8.47 14.71
C TYR A 75 6.35 9.01 13.58
N GLY A 76 7.33 9.88 13.86
CA GLY A 76 8.21 10.51 12.84
C GLY A 76 9.43 9.67 12.42
N GLY A 77 9.36 8.35 12.58
CA GLY A 77 10.37 7.40 12.15
C GLY A 77 9.81 6.45 11.10
N ASP A 78 9.38 6.98 9.95
CA ASP A 78 9.01 6.19 8.78
C ASP A 78 10.26 5.44 8.26
N SER A 79 10.50 4.30 8.91
CA SER A 79 11.47 3.24 8.58
C SER A 79 11.21 2.00 9.46
N GLU A 80 10.41 2.10 10.52
CA GLU A 80 10.16 1.01 11.48
C GLU A 80 8.73 0.43 11.36
N PHE A 81 8.06 0.55 10.20
CA PHE A 81 6.82 -0.22 9.95
C PHE A 81 7.11 -1.60 9.34
N PHE A 82 8.27 -1.74 8.69
CA PHE A 82 8.82 -3.04 8.30
C PHE A 82 9.87 -3.46 9.35
N ASP A 83 9.43 -3.67 10.59
CA ASP A 83 10.28 -4.41 11.53
C ASP A 83 10.50 -5.82 10.94
N GLU A 84 11.77 -6.18 10.74
CA GLU A 84 12.26 -7.49 10.28
C GLU A 84 11.96 -8.62 11.31
N ASP A 85 11.08 -8.38 12.28
CA ASP A 85 10.71 -9.23 13.40
C ASP A 85 9.47 -10.11 13.13
N ASP A 86 8.94 -10.16 11.90
CA ASP A 86 8.12 -11.30 11.44
C ASP A 86 8.99 -12.53 11.09
N ALA A 87 10.18 -12.61 11.70
CA ALA A 87 10.99 -13.81 11.77
C ALA A 87 10.27 -14.84 12.63
N LEU A 88 9.39 -15.60 11.99
CA LEU A 88 9.08 -17.02 12.24
C LEU A 88 9.64 -17.56 13.57
N ASP A 89 8.87 -17.48 14.64
CA ASP A 89 9.06 -18.41 15.78
C ASP A 89 8.32 -19.71 15.42
N ASP A 90 8.91 -20.44 14.47
CA ASP A 90 8.74 -21.89 14.36
C ASP A 90 9.66 -22.52 15.41
N ASP A 91 9.18 -22.63 16.66
CA ASP A 91 9.82 -23.45 17.69
C ASP A 91 8.84 -24.57 18.12
N ASP A 92 9.07 -25.74 17.47
CA ASP A 92 8.86 -27.15 17.85
C ASP A 92 7.68 -27.56 18.79
#